data_AF-X0Y8W1-F1
#
_entry.id   AF-X0Y8W1-F1
#
_cell.length_a   1.000
_cell.length_b   1.000
_cell.length_c   1.000
_cell.angle_alpha   90.00
_cell.angle_beta   90.00
_cell.angle_gamma   90.00
#
_symmetry.space_group_name_H-M   'P 1'
#
loop_
_entity.id
_entity.type
_entity.pdbx_description
1 polymer ?
#
loop_
_entity_poly.entity_id
_entity_poly.type
_entity_poly.pdbx_seq_one_letter_code
_entity_poly.pdbx_strand_id
1 'polypeptide(L)'
;MTEEKVDYCPMWEKLGMDIEAHQQLMNVLPSMFQEAILDQPDRPRGMDYFDLAMMEVHGARIQEIVQHKEAGGKVVGSFCIYVPEEVVLAAGGIMVGLCAGAEIGTAEAAKLLPRNLCPLIMSAMGFKLSRICPYFQSADLVVGETTCDGKK
;
A
#
# COMPACT_ATOMS: atom_id res chain seq x y z
N MET A 1 -2.85 23.59 -18.91
CA MET A 1 -1.68 23.60 -18.01
C MET A 1 -1.07 22.24 -18.13
N THR A 2 0.14 22.13 -18.64
CA THR A 2 0.83 20.85 -18.85
C THR A 2 1.13 20.24 -17.48
N GLU A 3 0.40 19.18 -17.10
CA GLU A 3 0.67 18.41 -15.88
C GLU A 3 2.05 17.76 -16.02
N GLU A 4 3.01 18.30 -15.29
CA GLU A 4 4.33 17.70 -15.16
C GLU A 4 4.18 16.45 -14.29
N LYS A 5 4.32 15.27 -14.89
CA LYS A 5 4.20 13.99 -14.18
C LYS A 5 5.35 13.89 -13.17
N VAL A 6 5.02 13.93 -11.89
CA VAL A 6 6.02 13.80 -10.81
C VAL A 6 6.66 12.42 -10.88
N ASP A 7 7.99 12.37 -10.94
CA ASP A 7 8.73 11.12 -10.88
C ASP A 7 8.99 10.70 -9.43
N TYR A 8 8.30 9.64 -9.00
CA TYR A 8 8.42 9.08 -7.67
C TYR A 8 9.48 7.98 -7.55
N CYS A 9 10.13 7.55 -8.65
CA CYS A 9 11.12 6.47 -8.62
C CYS A 9 12.24 6.70 -7.59
N PRO A 10 12.85 7.91 -7.48
CA PRO A 10 13.90 8.15 -6.48
C PRO A 10 13.43 7.96 -5.03
N MET A 11 12.15 8.24 -4.74
CA MET A 11 11.57 8.02 -3.42
C MET A 11 11.39 6.52 -3.14
N TRP A 12 10.87 5.77 -4.12
CA TRP A 12 10.70 4.32 -3.99
C TRP A 12 12.04 3.59 -3.83
N GLU A 13 13.10 4.05 -4.50
CA GLU A 13 14.46 3.51 -4.35
C GLU A 13 14.98 3.69 -2.93
N LYS A 14 14.78 4.87 -2.34
CA LYS A 14 15.15 5.14 -0.93
C LYS A 14 14.39 4.27 0.06
N LEU A 15 13.17 3.84 -0.28
CA LEU A 15 12.40 2.88 0.51
C LEU A 15 12.88 1.42 0.33
N GLY A 16 13.92 1.18 -0.46
CA GLY A 16 14.49 -0.15 -0.69
C GLY A 16 13.59 -1.05 -1.54
N MET A 17 12.73 -0.44 -2.36
CA MET A 17 11.77 -1.17 -3.19
C MET A 17 12.43 -1.84 -4.40
N ASP A 18 11.77 -2.87 -4.92
CA ASP A 18 12.05 -3.41 -6.24
C ASP A 18 11.31 -2.56 -7.28
N ILE A 19 12.02 -1.65 -7.93
CA ILE A 19 11.43 -0.66 -8.84
C ILE A 19 10.89 -1.33 -10.10
N GLU A 20 11.58 -2.34 -10.63
CA GLU A 20 11.14 -3.03 -11.84
C GLU A 20 9.83 -3.77 -11.58
N ALA A 21 9.78 -4.56 -10.50
CA ALA A 21 8.56 -5.28 -10.12
C ALA A 21 7.42 -4.31 -9.75
N HIS A 22 7.72 -3.19 -9.08
CA HIS A 22 6.72 -2.18 -8.77
C HIS A 22 6.16 -1.49 -10.02
N GLN A 23 7.01 -1.16 -11.00
CA GLN A 23 6.57 -0.54 -12.25
C GLN A 23 5.67 -1.46 -13.07
N GLN A 24 5.92 -2.78 -13.06
CA GLN A 24 5.01 -3.73 -13.70
C GLN A 24 3.58 -3.63 -13.15
N LEU A 25 3.43 -3.48 -11.83
CA LEU A 25 2.13 -3.23 -11.20
C LEU A 25 1.54 -1.88 -11.63
N MET A 26 2.34 -0.81 -11.56
CA MET A 26 1.87 0.54 -11.89
C MET A 26 1.51 0.73 -13.37
N ASN A 27 2.03 -0.11 -14.26
CA ASN A 27 1.68 -0.07 -15.69
C ASN A 27 0.31 -0.70 -15.99
N VAL A 28 -0.17 -1.62 -15.15
CA VAL A 28 -1.43 -2.35 -15.38
C VAL A 28 -2.59 -1.72 -14.61
N LEU A 29 -2.33 -1.15 -13.44
CA LEU A 29 -3.38 -0.60 -12.57
C LEU A 29 -4.25 0.48 -13.23
N PRO A 30 -3.72 1.45 -14.01
CA PRO A 30 -4.53 2.51 -14.62
C PRO A 30 -5.58 1.97 -15.59
N SER A 31 -5.23 1.01 -16.46
CA SER A 31 -6.19 0.44 -17.41
C SER A 31 -7.26 -0.38 -16.68
N MET A 32 -6.87 -1.16 -15.68
CA MET A 32 -7.84 -1.88 -14.85
C MET A 32 -8.82 -0.94 -14.13
N PHE A 33 -8.33 0.17 -13.58
CA PHE A 33 -9.17 1.15 -12.90
C PHE A 33 -10.07 1.92 -13.88
N GLN A 34 -9.56 2.21 -15.08
CA GLN A 34 -10.34 2.81 -16.16
C GLN A 34 -11.57 1.94 -16.50
N GLU A 35 -11.32 0.67 -16.84
CA GLU A 35 -12.37 -0.27 -17.25
C GLU A 35 -13.33 -0.59 -16.10
N ALA A 36 -12.79 -0.80 -14.89
CA ALA A 36 -13.59 -1.23 -13.76
C ALA A 36 -14.42 -0.09 -13.14
N ILE A 37 -13.92 1.15 -13.14
CA ILE A 37 -14.49 2.27 -12.37
C ILE A 37 -14.76 3.49 -13.23
N LEU A 38 -13.78 4.01 -13.97
CA LEU A 38 -13.90 5.34 -14.61
C LEU A 38 -14.88 5.34 -15.79
N ASP A 39 -15.00 4.22 -16.51
CA ASP A 39 -15.92 4.07 -17.64
C ASP A 39 -17.39 3.87 -17.23
N GLN A 40 -17.68 3.71 -15.93
CA GLN A 40 -19.05 3.57 -15.47
C GLN A 40 -19.83 4.89 -15.69
N PRO A 41 -21.09 4.83 -16.18
CA PRO A 41 -21.91 6.02 -16.35
C PRO A 41 -22.43 6.57 -15.01
N ASP A 42 -22.89 7.82 -15.01
CA ASP A 42 -23.59 8.48 -13.90
C ASP A 42 -22.82 8.52 -12.55
N ARG A 43 -21.49 8.56 -12.61
CA ARG A 43 -20.64 8.66 -11.42
C ARG A 43 -20.77 10.03 -10.75
N PRO A 44 -20.92 10.11 -9.42
CA PRO A 44 -20.98 11.38 -8.71
C PRO A 44 -19.69 12.19 -8.88
N ARG A 45 -19.79 13.51 -9.08
CA ARG A 45 -18.61 14.41 -9.15
C ARG A 45 -17.73 14.36 -7.89
N GLY A 46 -18.29 13.98 -6.74
CA GLY A 46 -17.52 13.77 -5.51
C GLY A 46 -16.46 12.65 -5.62
N MET A 47 -16.53 11.82 -6.67
CA MET A 47 -15.55 10.76 -6.93
C MET A 47 -14.21 11.27 -7.43
N ASP A 48 -14.12 12.50 -7.96
CA ASP A 48 -12.88 13.07 -8.51
C ASP A 48 -11.70 12.98 -7.52
N TYR A 49 -11.97 13.17 -6.22
CA TYR A 49 -10.95 13.02 -5.17
C TYR A 49 -10.42 11.59 -5.06
N PHE A 50 -11.31 10.60 -5.05
CA PHE A 50 -10.94 9.19 -4.92
C PHE A 50 -10.29 8.67 -6.22
N ASP A 51 -10.71 9.19 -7.37
CA ASP A 51 -10.10 8.88 -8.66
C ASP A 51 -8.65 9.33 -8.69
N LEU A 52 -8.38 10.57 -8.27
CA LEU A 52 -7.03 11.07 -8.11
C LEU A 52 -6.23 10.24 -7.10
N ALA A 53 -6.80 9.92 -5.94
CA ALA A 53 -6.15 9.11 -4.92
C ALA A 53 -5.78 7.70 -5.45
N MET A 54 -6.60 7.12 -6.33
CA MET A 54 -6.32 5.83 -6.97
C MET A 54 -5.28 5.93 -8.09
N MET A 55 -5.32 6.99 -8.89
CA MET A 55 -4.28 7.25 -9.90
C MET A 55 -2.91 7.49 -9.25
N GLU A 56 -2.90 8.10 -8.07
CA GLU A 56 -1.71 8.41 -7.26
C GLU A 56 -1.51 7.43 -6.09
N VAL A 57 -2.04 6.20 -6.19
CA VAL A 57 -2.12 5.25 -5.05
C VAL A 57 -0.78 5.00 -4.35
N HIS A 58 0.33 5.09 -5.09
CA HIS A 58 1.70 4.92 -4.61
C HIS A 58 2.59 6.17 -4.77
N GLY A 59 1.99 7.31 -5.13
CA GLY A 59 2.66 8.59 -5.37
C GLY A 59 2.52 9.54 -4.18
N ALA A 60 1.65 10.54 -4.32
CA ALA A 60 1.50 11.66 -3.39
C ALA A 60 1.42 11.26 -1.90
N ARG A 61 0.57 10.27 -1.55
CA ARG A 61 0.42 9.86 -0.14
C ARG A 61 1.69 9.22 0.43
N ILE A 62 2.45 8.50 -0.38
CA ILE A 62 3.73 7.93 0.05
C ILE A 62 4.74 9.05 0.30
N GLN A 63 4.73 10.09 -0.54
CA GLN A 63 5.58 11.26 -0.33
C GLN A 63 5.30 11.95 0.99
N GLU A 64 4.03 12.17 1.34
CA GLU A 64 3.63 12.71 2.64
C GLU A 64 4.13 11.83 3.81
N ILE A 65 4.03 10.51 3.67
CA ILE A 65 4.49 9.55 4.68
C ILE A 65 6.02 9.62 4.84
N VAL A 66 6.76 9.67 3.74
CA VAL A 66 8.23 9.79 3.77
C VAL A 66 8.65 11.10 4.43
N GLN A 67 8.02 12.22 4.08
CA GLN A 67 8.29 13.52 4.69
C GLN A 67 7.97 13.51 6.19
N HIS A 68 6.87 12.87 6.60
CA HIS A 68 6.52 12.71 8.01
C HIS A 68 7.62 11.95 8.79
N LYS A 69 8.18 10.90 8.20
CA LYS A 69 9.31 10.15 8.78
C LYS A 69 10.59 10.97 8.86
N GLU A 70 10.90 11.73 7.79
CA GLU A 70 12.06 12.63 7.77
C GLU A 70 11.96 13.72 8.85
N ALA A 71 10.75 14.15 9.19
CA ALA A 71 10.47 15.06 10.30
C ALA A 71 10.52 14.38 11.70
N GLY A 72 10.89 13.11 11.78
CA GLY A 72 11.02 12.35 13.03
C GLY A 72 9.75 11.59 13.45
N GLY A 73 8.67 11.68 12.66
CA GLY A 73 7.42 10.96 12.87
C GLY A 73 7.55 9.44 12.69
N LYS A 74 6.50 8.70 13.06
CA LYS A 74 6.47 7.23 13.02
C LYS A 74 5.28 6.72 12.25
N VAL A 75 5.50 5.66 11.49
CA VAL A 75 4.47 5.01 10.66
C VAL A 75 4.19 3.61 11.20
N VAL A 76 2.93 3.35 11.52
CA VAL A 76 2.46 2.09 12.08
C VAL A 76 1.59 1.36 11.07
N GLY A 77 2.01 0.17 10.65
CA GLY A 77 1.22 -0.73 9.83
C GLY A 77 0.23 -1.55 10.65
N SER A 78 -0.99 -1.72 10.13
CA SER A 78 -2.03 -2.57 10.73
C SER A 78 -2.70 -3.46 9.68
N PHE A 79 -3.14 -4.64 10.11
CA PHE A 79 -3.99 -5.55 9.33
C PHE A 79 -5.41 -5.69 9.90
N CYS A 80 -5.72 -4.97 10.97
CA CYS A 80 -6.99 -5.10 11.67
C CYS A 80 -7.47 -3.77 12.25
N ILE A 81 -8.79 -3.57 12.18
CA ILE A 81 -9.48 -2.41 12.76
C ILE A 81 -9.47 -2.40 14.30
N TYR A 82 -9.08 -3.51 14.95
CA TYR A 82 -8.92 -3.56 16.40
C TYR A 82 -7.58 -2.97 16.88
N VAL A 83 -6.65 -2.69 15.98
CA VAL A 83 -5.47 -1.88 16.30
C VAL A 83 -5.95 -0.43 16.53
N PRO A 84 -5.72 0.16 17.72
CA PRO A 84 -6.32 1.44 18.07
C PRO A 84 -5.62 2.60 17.33
N GLU A 85 -6.23 3.04 16.23
CA GLU A 85 -5.74 4.16 15.43
C GLU A 85 -5.59 5.44 16.25
N GLU A 86 -6.51 5.64 17.21
CA GLU A 86 -6.56 6.80 18.07
C GLU A 86 -5.29 6.95 18.91
N VAL A 87 -4.64 5.84 19.30
CA VAL A 87 -3.37 5.86 20.05
C VAL A 87 -2.23 6.30 19.15
N VAL A 88 -2.19 5.80 17.91
CA VAL A 88 -1.17 6.19 16.92
C VAL A 88 -1.30 7.67 16.60
N LEU A 89 -2.53 8.13 16.35
CA LEU A 89 -2.84 9.53 16.06
C LEU A 89 -2.51 10.46 17.23
N ALA A 90 -2.86 10.07 18.47
CA ALA A 90 -2.56 10.86 19.67
C ALA A 90 -1.05 11.01 19.91
N ALA A 91 -0.25 10.03 19.48
CA ALA A 91 1.21 10.09 19.50
C ALA A 91 1.80 10.89 18.33
N GLY A 92 0.97 11.46 17.46
CA GLY A 92 1.39 12.19 16.27
C GLY A 92 1.94 11.30 15.15
N GLY A 93 1.66 9.99 15.17
CA GLY A 93 2.08 9.05 14.13
C GLY A 93 1.05 8.93 13.00
N ILE A 94 1.42 8.19 11.97
CA ILE A 94 0.53 7.80 10.86
C ILE A 94 0.27 6.30 10.95
N MET A 95 -1.01 5.89 10.96
CA MET A 95 -1.37 4.49 10.78
C MET A 95 -1.68 4.20 9.31
N VAL A 96 -1.23 3.06 8.79
CA VAL A 96 -1.51 2.58 7.44
C VAL A 96 -2.09 1.17 7.48
N GLY A 97 -3.17 0.95 6.72
CA GLY A 97 -3.70 -0.39 6.49
C GLY A 97 -2.85 -1.14 5.47
N LEU A 98 -2.37 -2.33 5.82
CA LEU A 98 -1.47 -3.13 4.98
C LEU A 98 -2.13 -4.38 4.40
N CYS A 99 -3.41 -4.61 4.66
CA CYS A 99 -4.17 -5.69 4.03
C CYS A 99 -4.10 -5.55 2.50
N ALA A 100 -3.61 -6.59 1.83
CA ALA A 100 -3.43 -6.57 0.39
C ALA A 100 -4.40 -7.56 -0.29
N GLY A 101 -4.90 -7.15 -1.45
CA GLY A 101 -5.92 -7.88 -2.23
C GLY A 101 -5.47 -8.29 -3.62
N ALA A 102 -4.18 -8.18 -3.95
CA ALA A 102 -3.66 -8.51 -5.27
C ALA A 102 -2.81 -9.80 -5.22
N GLU A 103 -2.93 -10.64 -6.24
CA GLU A 103 -2.18 -11.89 -6.34
C GLU A 103 -0.74 -11.65 -6.81
N ILE A 104 0.03 -10.90 -6.03
CA ILE A 104 1.40 -10.49 -6.35
C ILE A 104 2.35 -10.98 -5.26
N GLY A 105 3.52 -11.47 -5.66
CA GLY A 105 4.53 -11.99 -4.73
C GLY A 105 4.10 -13.27 -4.00
N THR A 106 3.04 -13.94 -4.45
CA THR A 106 2.54 -15.19 -3.84
C THR A 106 3.59 -16.30 -3.84
N ALA A 107 4.44 -16.35 -4.86
CA ALA A 107 5.57 -17.26 -4.92
C ALA A 107 6.61 -16.99 -3.82
N GLU A 108 6.85 -15.72 -3.48
CA GLU A 108 7.74 -15.36 -2.37
C GLU A 108 7.12 -15.70 -1.02
N ALA A 109 5.83 -15.39 -0.84
CA ALA A 109 5.08 -15.76 0.36
C ALA A 109 5.07 -17.28 0.57
N ALA A 110 4.89 -18.08 -0.49
CA ALA A 110 4.83 -19.54 -0.43
C ALA A 110 6.16 -20.21 -0.03
N LYS A 111 7.28 -19.47 -0.02
CA LYS A 111 8.56 -19.96 0.54
C LYS A 111 8.52 -20.05 2.06
N LEU A 112 7.68 -19.25 2.73
CA LEU A 112 7.59 -19.15 4.19
C LEU A 112 6.23 -19.61 4.74
N LEU A 113 5.18 -19.49 3.94
CA LEU A 113 3.80 -19.77 4.34
C LEU A 113 3.22 -20.94 3.55
N PRO A 114 2.32 -21.74 4.16
CA PRO A 114 1.67 -22.83 3.46
C PRO A 114 0.72 -22.28 2.38
N ARG A 115 0.68 -22.96 1.23
CA ARG A 115 -0.11 -22.51 0.06
C ARG A 115 -1.63 -22.51 0.29
N ASN A 116 -2.11 -23.22 1.29
CA ASN A 116 -3.54 -23.29 1.65
C ASN A 116 -3.95 -22.26 2.71
N LEU A 117 -3.15 -21.19 2.90
CA LEU A 117 -3.48 -20.08 3.81
C LEU A 117 -4.40 -19.05 3.12
N CYS A 118 -5.00 -18.17 3.93
CA CYS A 118 -5.84 -17.08 3.44
C CYS A 118 -5.12 -16.22 2.38
N PRO A 119 -5.73 -15.96 1.20
CA PRO A 119 -5.10 -15.16 0.14
C PRO A 119 -4.68 -13.75 0.57
N LEU A 120 -5.40 -13.14 1.52
CA LEU A 120 -5.05 -11.81 2.06
C LEU A 120 -3.68 -11.85 2.78
N ILE A 121 -3.43 -12.91 3.55
CA ILE A 121 -2.15 -13.11 4.27
C ILE A 121 -1.03 -13.36 3.26
N MET A 122 -1.29 -14.22 2.27
CA MET A 122 -0.35 -14.53 1.20
C MET A 122 0.02 -13.29 0.38
N SER A 123 -0.97 -12.47 0.02
CA SER A 123 -0.78 -11.21 -0.69
C SER A 123 0.05 -10.23 0.14
N ALA A 124 -0.35 -9.94 1.38
CA ALA A 124 0.38 -9.00 2.24
C ALA A 124 1.84 -9.41 2.45
N MET A 125 2.08 -10.69 2.72
CA MET A 125 3.44 -11.23 2.85
C MET A 125 4.21 -11.13 1.53
N GLY A 126 3.57 -11.44 0.39
CA GLY A 126 4.15 -11.31 -0.94
C GLY A 126 4.58 -9.87 -1.23
N PHE A 127 3.72 -8.89 -0.96
CA PHE A 127 4.05 -7.46 -1.14
C PHE A 127 5.27 -7.02 -0.33
N LYS A 128 5.43 -7.51 0.92
CA LYS A 128 6.59 -7.19 1.75
C LYS A 128 7.85 -7.86 1.24
N LEU A 129 7.79 -9.17 0.99
CA LEU A 129 8.95 -9.98 0.59
C LEU A 129 9.47 -9.60 -0.80
N SER A 130 8.56 -9.32 -1.74
CA SER A 130 8.89 -8.83 -3.08
C SER A 130 9.26 -7.34 -3.12
N ARG A 131 9.15 -6.62 -1.98
CA ARG A 131 9.51 -5.19 -1.85
C ARG A 131 8.80 -4.26 -2.83
N ILE A 132 7.54 -4.53 -3.13
CA ILE A 132 6.76 -3.79 -4.14
C ILE A 132 5.72 -2.83 -3.55
N CYS A 133 5.37 -2.93 -2.26
CA CYS A 133 4.42 -2.01 -1.63
C CYS A 133 5.16 -0.88 -0.89
N PRO A 134 5.03 0.38 -1.33
CA PRO A 134 5.67 1.51 -0.65
C PRO A 134 5.09 1.76 0.73
N TYR A 135 3.79 1.54 0.95
CA TYR A 135 3.19 1.64 2.29
C TYR A 135 3.87 0.68 3.27
N PHE A 136 4.08 -0.57 2.86
CA PHE A 136 4.73 -1.57 3.71
C PHE A 136 6.24 -1.28 3.90
N GLN A 137 6.94 -0.76 2.89
CA GLN A 137 8.34 -0.35 3.08
C GLN A 137 8.48 0.92 3.92
N SER A 138 7.45 1.76 3.96
CA SER A 138 7.44 2.97 4.78
C SER A 138 7.09 2.73 6.24
N ALA A 139 6.50 1.58 6.61
CA ALA A 139 6.13 1.28 8.00
C ALA A 139 7.37 1.06 8.90
N ASP A 140 7.42 1.72 10.05
CA ASP A 140 8.46 1.53 11.08
C ASP A 140 8.14 0.34 12.01
N LEU A 141 6.86 0.12 12.25
CA LEU A 141 6.32 -0.95 13.09
C LEU A 141 5.12 -1.55 12.39
N VAL A 142 4.92 -2.86 12.57
CA VAL A 142 3.67 -3.54 12.24
C VAL A 142 3.07 -4.07 13.53
N VAL A 143 1.81 -3.72 13.80
CA VAL A 143 1.08 -4.23 14.95
C VAL A 143 0.31 -5.47 14.51
N GLY A 144 0.76 -6.64 14.97
CA GLY A 144 0.06 -7.89 14.78
C GLY A 144 -1.08 -8.07 15.78
N GLU A 145 -2.10 -8.80 15.35
CA GLU A 145 -3.28 -9.12 16.14
C GLU A 145 -3.57 -10.64 16.16
N THR A 146 -4.09 -11.15 17.27
CA THR A 146 -4.35 -12.58 17.45
C THR A 146 -5.76 -12.98 16.99
N THR A 147 -6.16 -12.56 15.78
CA THR A 147 -7.54 -12.75 15.30
C THR A 147 -7.81 -14.12 14.70
N CYS A 148 -7.05 -14.54 13.69
CA CYS A 148 -7.20 -15.85 13.06
C CYS A 148 -5.91 -16.66 13.12
N ASP A 149 -6.00 -17.98 12.89
CA ASP A 149 -4.85 -18.89 12.98
C ASP A 149 -3.75 -18.58 11.98
N GLY A 150 -4.06 -17.99 10.83
CA GLY A 150 -3.05 -17.62 9.85
C GLY A 150 -2.34 -16.29 10.13
N LYS A 151 -2.98 -15.36 10.85
CA LYS A 151 -2.44 -14.04 11.16
C LYS A 151 -1.59 -14.02 12.43
N LYS A 152 -1.93 -14.89 13.38
CA LYS A 152 -1.19 -15.11 14.63
C LYS A 152 0.10 -15.89 14.37
#